data_AF-A0A315QZ64-F1
#
_entry.id   AF-A0A315QZ64-F1
#
_cell.length_a   1.000
_cell.length_b   1.000
_cell.length_c   1.000
_cell.angle_alpha   90.00
_cell.angle_beta   90.00
_cell.angle_gamma   90.00
#
_symmetry.space_group_name_H-M   'P 1'
#
loop_
_entity.id
_entity.type
_entity.pdbx_description
1 polymer ?
#
loop_
_entity_poly.entity_id
_entity_poly.type
_entity_poly.pdbx_seq_one_letter_code
_entity_poly.pdbx_strand_id
1 'polypeptide(L)' 'MPVNGVPSDQWRVERALGPYAEPMDELELLEEQKLIRLKRLKTKHKGVDNNGQYTEVFTESG' A
#
# COMPACT_ATOMS: atom_id res chain seq x y z
N MET A 1 -2.11 4.27 13.70
CA MET A 1 -2.27 5.74 13.65
C MET A 1 -2.69 6.16 12.23
N PRO A 2 -3.49 7.21 12.03
CA PRO A 2 -3.84 7.68 10.70
C PRO A 2 -2.62 8.28 9.98
N VAL A 3 -2.47 7.96 8.70
CA VAL A 3 -1.46 8.55 7.80
C VAL A 3 -2.19 9.47 6.84
N ASN A 4 -1.82 10.75 6.80
CA ASN A 4 -2.46 11.77 5.95
C ASN A 4 -3.99 11.87 6.13
N GLY A 5 -4.49 11.69 7.37
CA GLY A 5 -5.93 11.74 7.67
C GLY A 5 -6.71 10.48 7.28
N VAL A 6 -6.08 9.52 6.60
CA VAL A 6 -6.66 8.21 6.29
C VAL A 6 -6.17 7.19 7.33
N PRO A 7 -7.07 6.41 7.97
CA PRO A 7 -6.63 5.37 8.87
C PRO A 7 -5.76 4.34 8.13
N SER A 8 -4.58 4.03 8.67
CA SER A 8 -3.69 3.04 8.08
C SER A 8 -4.36 1.67 8.02
N ASP A 9 -3.95 0.84 7.06
CA ASP A 9 -4.47 -0.53 6.95
C ASP A 9 -4.20 -1.32 8.23
N GLN A 10 -3.03 -1.15 8.84
CA GLN A 10 -2.70 -1.68 10.16
C GLN A 10 -3.76 -1.34 11.22
N TRP A 11 -4.18 -0.06 11.30
CA TRP A 11 -5.19 0.35 12.25
C TRP A 11 -6.57 -0.26 11.94
N ARG A 12 -6.91 -0.41 10.66
CA ARG A 12 -8.18 -1.04 10.25
C ARG A 12 -8.21 -2.51 10.63
N VAL A 13 -7.09 -3.21 10.41
CA VAL A 13 -6.90 -4.63 10.76
C VAL A 13 -6.97 -4.81 12.27
N GLU A 14 -6.22 -4.02 13.05
CA GLU A 14 -6.26 -4.05 14.52
C GLU A 14 -7.65 -3.75 15.07
N ARG A 15 -8.37 -2.80 14.46
CA ARG A 15 -9.74 -2.47 14.88
C ARG A 15 -10.75 -3.58 14.56
N ALA A 16 -10.58 -4.28 13.44
CA ALA A 16 -11.50 -5.31 12.99
C ALA A 16 -11.25 -6.67 13.66
N LEU A 17 -9.99 -7.06 13.82
CA LEU A 17 -9.59 -8.36 14.34
C LEU A 17 -9.25 -8.32 15.84
N GLY A 18 -8.92 -7.15 16.39
CA GLY A 18 -8.69 -6.97 17.82
C GLY A 18 -7.59 -7.91 18.34
N PRO A 19 -7.85 -8.70 19.41
CA PRO A 19 -6.88 -9.64 19.97
C PRO A 19 -6.41 -10.75 19.01
N TYR A 20 -7.11 -10.96 17.90
CA TYR A 20 -6.78 -11.95 16.89
C TYR A 20 -6.01 -11.36 15.70
N ALA A 21 -5.63 -10.08 15.75
CA ALA A 21 -4.70 -9.52 14.79
C ALA A 21 -3.32 -10.11 15.04
N GLU A 22 -2.99 -11.20 14.34
CA GLU A 22 -1.67 -11.79 14.41
C GLU A 22 -0.66 -10.93 13.61
N PRO A 23 0.54 -10.68 14.17
CA PRO A 23 1.60 -10.06 13.41
C PRO A 23 2.03 -11.02 12.29
N MET A 24 2.25 -10.46 11.12
CA MET A 24 2.70 -11.20 9.95
C MET A 24 4.13 -11.73 10.15
N ASP A 25 4.40 -12.95 9.68
CA ASP A 25 5.73 -13.54 9.76
C ASP A 25 6.74 -12.83 8.84
N GLU A 26 8.03 -12.93 9.14
CA GLU A 26 9.10 -12.26 8.35
C GLU A 26 9.10 -12.67 6.87
N LEU A 27 8.80 -13.95 6.60
CA LEU A 27 8.72 -14.47 5.24
C LEU A 27 7.51 -13.92 4.49
N GLU A 28 6.36 -13.84 5.16
CA GLU A 28 5.12 -13.27 4.61
C GLU A 28 5.29 -11.77 4.29
N LEU A 29 5.96 -11.03 5.17
CA LEU A 29 6.33 -9.63 4.95
C LEU A 29 7.16 -9.43 3.68
N LEU A 30 8.15 -10.30 3.43
CA LEU A 30 8.99 -10.23 2.23
C LEU A 30 8.18 -10.51 0.95
N GLU A 31 7.24 -11.45 1.01
CA GLU A 31 6.35 -11.75 -0.11
C GLU A 31 5.38 -10.60 -0.39
N GLU A 32 4.78 -10.02 0.65
CA GLU A 32 3.94 -8.84 0.52
C GLU A 32 4.69 -7.65 -0.09
N GLN A 33 5.91 -7.37 0.37
CA GLN A 33 6.74 -6.30 -0.19
C GLN A 33 7.02 -6.51 -1.69
N LYS A 34 7.31 -7.75 -2.11
CA LYS A 34 7.46 -8.09 -3.53
C LYS A 34 6.16 -7.85 -4.29
N LEU A 35 5.02 -8.26 -3.73
CA LEU A 35 3.71 -8.10 -4.36
C LEU A 35 3.30 -6.63 -4.50
N ILE A 36 3.55 -5.81 -3.48
CA ILE A 36 3.35 -4.35 -3.51
C ILE A 36 4.23 -3.71 -4.58
N ARG A 37 5.51 -4.10 -4.67
CA ARG A 37 6.43 -3.60 -5.70
C ARG A 37 5.93 -3.94 -7.11
N LEU A 38 5.45 -5.16 -7.33
CA LEU A 38 4.86 -5.57 -8.61
C LEU A 38 3.57 -4.81 -8.92
N LYS A 39 2.68 -4.61 -7.93
CA LYS A 39 1.46 -3.81 -8.09
C LYS A 39 1.80 -2.36 -8.45
N ARG A 40 2.75 -1.75 -7.74
CA ARG A 40 3.24 -0.38 -8.03
C ARG A 40 3.79 -0.27 -9.44
N LEU A 41 4.57 -1.24 -9.91
CA LEU A 41 5.05 -1.28 -11.29
C LEU A 41 3.90 -1.36 -12.30
N LYS A 42 2.88 -2.20 -12.02
CA LYS A 42 1.66 -2.28 -12.85
C LYS A 42 0.82 -1.00 -12.83
N THR A 43 0.82 -0.27 -11.71
CA THR A 43 0.04 0.96 -11.55
C THR A 43 0.82 2.23 -11.88
N LYS A 44 2.14 2.16 -12.14
CA LYS A 44 2.94 3.32 -12.60
C LYS A 44 2.36 3.96 -13.87
N HIS A 45 1.65 3.18 -14.68
CA HIS A 45 0.93 3.66 -15.87
C HIS A 45 -0.59 3.82 -15.67
N LYS A 46 -1.10 3.79 -14.42
CA LYS A 46 -2.54 3.85 -14.10
C LYS A 46 -2.92 4.96 -13.12
N GLY A 47 -2.06 5.95 -12.88
CA GLY A 47 -2.46 7.15 -12.17
C GLY A 47 -3.37 8.00 -13.06
N VAL A 48 -4.63 7.63 -13.21
CA VAL A 48 -5.60 8.45 -13.94
C VAL A 48 -5.97 9.61 -13.01
N ASP A 49 -5.63 10.85 -13.40
CA ASP A 49 -6.14 12.03 -12.73
C ASP A 49 -7.67 12.14 -12.89
N ASN A 50 -8.30 13.08 -12.18
CA ASN A 50 -9.76 13.30 -12.26
C ASN A 50 -10.26 13.66 -13.68
N ASN A 51 -9.35 13.82 -14.66
CA ASN A 51 -9.63 14.16 -16.04
C ASN A 51 -9.39 12.99 -17.01
N GLY A 52 -9.08 11.78 -16.53
CA GLY A 52 -8.87 10.62 -17.39
C GLY A 52 -7.45 10.46 -17.94
N GLN A 53 -6.49 11.30 -17.54
CA GLN A 53 -5.11 11.26 -18.03
C GLN A 53 -4.17 10.54 -17.06
N TYR A 54 -3.30 9.69 -17.63
CA TYR A 54 -2.27 8.99 -16.87
C TYR A 54 -1.14 9.96 -16.46
N THR A 55 -1.06 10.29 -15.17
CA THR A 55 0.06 11.04 -14.61
C THR A 55 1.27 10.13 -14.48
N GLU A 56 2.35 10.45 -15.19
CA GLU A 56 3.66 9.83 -14.98
C GLU A 56 4.16 10.22 -13.58
N VAL A 57 4.05 9.30 -12.63
CA VAL A 57 4.62 9.48 -11.30
C VAL A 57 6.13 9.26 -11.40
N PHE A 58 6.87 10.36 -11.59
CA PHE A 58 8.32 10.39 -11.45
C PHE A 58 8.66 10.13 -9.97
N THR A 59 8.97 8.88 -9.66
CA THR A 59 9.63 8.55 -8.39
C THR A 59 11.10 8.89 -8.55
N GLU A 60 11.52 10.05 -8.04
CA GLU A 60 12.94 10.36 -7.84
C GLU A 60 13.52 9.31 -6.88
N SER A 61 14.44 8.50 -7.40
CA SER A 61 15.33 7.67 -6.60
C SER A 61 16.44 8.57 -6.07
N GLY A 62 16.48 8.77 -4.75
CA GLY A 62 17.58 9.41 -4.02
C GLY A 62 17.82 8.67 -2.72
#